data_AF-R7KSF7-F1
#
_entry.id   AF-R7KSF7-F1
#
_cell.length_a   1.000
_cell.length_b   1.000
_cell.length_c   1.000
_cell.angle_alpha   90.00
_cell.angle_beta   90.00
_cell.angle_gamma   90.00
#
_symmetry.space_group_name_H-M   'P 1'
#
loop_
_entity.id
_entity.type
_entity.pdbx_description
1 polymer ?
#
loop_
_entity_poly.entity_id
_entity_poly.type
_entity_poly.pdbx_seq_one_letter_code
_entity_poly.pdbx_strand_id
1 'polypeptide(L)'
;MLENPHTFLMKTGSKNPSNTGDINMKTNVKNKKRIGIAVLISVIILTVISAVVSAVYINQNIVKKVVSTKGAGGTPFSSNYLLLVPKETSVFAMKTIYCSEGADTAQFVINVCNYVQNDPSNVNENDISYTLNLTLMDLDGSVYSKDTEGLSVTDNDGTAHSFSSGVCTISGQLLEKNQRSVNTYTIIVPKQMVGAVQMSAVAEPSDSSSYSAANGNKLGRTFTFAEYNASATTWTGSFSETDADGYDAFNYIIRGQGKGTVILTWDASQLEINKIFLDSNGLQRNVTSSGNMKSLSFDVDSTDGLNRYDIQFYKTENGVYTDMETINGYVTVNFSEADSQ
;
A
#
# COMPACT_ATOMS: atom_id res chain seq x y z
N MET A 1 -36.11 -81.31 45.84
CA MET A 1 -37.51 -80.90 45.61
C MET A 1 -37.96 -80.13 46.83
N LEU A 2 -38.70 -79.04 46.59
CA LEU A 2 -39.37 -78.10 47.52
C LEU A 2 -38.43 -77.19 48.33
N GLU A 3 -38.28 -75.93 47.93
CA GLU A 3 -39.20 -74.78 48.12
C GLU A 3 -39.27 -74.28 49.57
N ASN A 4 -38.86 -73.02 49.79
CA ASN A 4 -39.80 -72.04 50.32
C ASN A 4 -39.34 -70.59 50.07
N PRO A 5 -40.28 -69.63 49.87
CA PRO A 5 -39.99 -68.29 49.36
C PRO A 5 -40.31 -67.16 50.37
N HIS A 6 -40.31 -65.91 49.85
CA HIS A 6 -40.84 -64.63 50.39
C HIS A 6 -39.82 -63.66 51.02
N THR A 7 -39.83 -62.33 50.85
CA THR A 7 -40.45 -61.33 49.94
C THR A 7 -39.76 -59.96 50.25
N PHE A 8 -39.37 -59.18 49.23
CA PHE A 8 -39.44 -57.69 49.10
C PHE A 8 -38.72 -56.73 50.10
N LEU A 9 -37.82 -55.84 49.62
CA LEU A 9 -38.10 -54.42 49.26
C LEU A 9 -36.88 -53.45 49.32
N MET A 10 -36.62 -52.79 48.17
CA MET A 10 -36.03 -51.46 47.85
C MET A 10 -34.70 -50.89 48.40
N LYS A 11 -33.88 -50.43 47.41
CA LYS A 11 -33.08 -49.16 47.26
C LYS A 11 -32.06 -48.80 48.37
N THR A 12 -30.85 -48.34 48.13
CA THR A 12 -30.12 -47.64 47.03
C THR A 12 -28.63 -47.72 47.36
N GLY A 13 -27.74 -47.62 46.38
CA GLY A 13 -26.35 -47.19 46.64
C GLY A 13 -25.32 -47.95 45.81
N SER A 14 -24.99 -47.36 44.66
CA SER A 14 -24.17 -47.90 43.59
C SER A 14 -22.75 -48.31 44.03
N LYS A 15 -22.39 -49.54 43.63
CA LYS A 15 -21.04 -50.12 43.67
C LYS A 15 -20.15 -49.51 42.58
N ASN A 16 -18.88 -49.32 42.91
CA ASN A 16 -17.77 -49.47 41.96
C ASN A 16 -17.59 -50.99 41.73
N PRO A 17 -17.29 -51.48 40.51
CA PRO A 17 -15.90 -51.85 40.27
C PRO A 17 -15.44 -51.79 38.80
N SER A 18 -14.12 -51.80 38.66
CA SER A 18 -13.35 -52.13 37.46
C SER A 18 -13.84 -53.40 36.74
N ASN A 19 -13.89 -53.38 35.41
CA ASN A 19 -13.34 -54.50 34.64
C ASN A 19 -13.02 -54.15 33.18
N THR A 20 -11.87 -54.67 32.76
CA THR A 20 -11.27 -54.72 31.43
C THR A 20 -12.18 -55.43 30.42
N GLY A 21 -12.28 -54.92 29.19
CA GLY A 21 -12.97 -55.57 28.09
C GLY A 21 -12.75 -54.86 26.75
N ASP A 22 -11.80 -55.38 25.98
CA ASP A 22 -11.69 -55.40 24.51
C ASP A 22 -12.02 -54.13 23.70
N ILE A 23 -10.96 -53.39 23.37
CA ILE A 23 -10.93 -52.37 22.32
C ILE A 23 -11.10 -53.02 20.93
N ASN A 24 -12.35 -53.03 20.46
CA ASN A 24 -12.69 -53.28 19.07
C ASN A 24 -12.28 -52.06 18.21
N MET A 25 -11.05 -52.08 17.68
CA MET A 25 -10.54 -51.05 16.76
C MET A 25 -11.13 -51.25 15.36
N LYS A 26 -12.39 -50.83 15.16
CA LYS A 26 -12.94 -50.55 13.82
C LYS A 26 -12.82 -49.05 13.52
N THR A 27 -11.69 -48.72 12.91
CA THR A 27 -11.51 -47.71 11.86
C THR A 27 -12.53 -46.56 11.82
N ASN A 28 -12.15 -45.40 12.38
CA ASN A 28 -12.67 -44.11 11.94
C ASN A 28 -11.53 -43.30 11.30
N VAL A 29 -11.10 -43.73 10.11
CA VAL A 29 -10.01 -43.13 9.33
C VAL A 29 -10.46 -41.84 8.61
N LYS A 30 -11.75 -41.47 8.66
CA LYS A 30 -12.25 -40.25 8.01
C LYS A 30 -12.13 -38.97 8.85
N ASN A 31 -12.00 -39.07 10.18
CA ASN A 31 -11.92 -37.88 11.04
C ASN A 31 -10.50 -37.42 11.39
N LYS A 32 -9.46 -38.24 11.17
CA LYS A 32 -8.06 -37.82 11.41
C LYS A 32 -7.53 -36.86 10.32
N LYS A 33 -8.03 -36.94 9.09
CA LYS A 33 -7.65 -36.00 8.01
C LYS A 33 -8.23 -34.60 8.20
N ARG A 34 -9.38 -34.45 8.87
CA ARG A 34 -10.01 -33.15 9.13
C ARG A 34 -9.40 -32.42 10.33
N ILE A 35 -8.97 -33.15 11.36
CA ILE A 35 -8.28 -32.57 12.52
C ILE A 35 -6.85 -32.15 12.16
N GLY A 36 -6.15 -32.89 11.28
CA GLY A 36 -4.82 -32.48 10.80
C GLY A 36 -4.82 -31.19 9.97
N ILE A 37 -5.88 -30.95 9.18
CA ILE A 37 -6.02 -29.75 8.35
C ILE A 37 -6.41 -28.52 9.20
N ALA A 38 -7.27 -28.67 10.20
CA ALA A 38 -7.64 -27.56 11.09
C ALA A 38 -6.47 -27.05 11.95
N VAL A 39 -5.58 -27.95 12.38
CA VAL A 39 -4.39 -27.59 13.17
C VAL A 39 -3.30 -26.92 12.30
N LEU A 40 -3.17 -27.29 11.03
CA LEU A 40 -2.25 -26.60 10.10
C LEU A 40 -2.73 -25.16 9.79
N ILE A 41 -4.04 -24.95 9.64
CA ILE A 41 -4.61 -23.63 9.35
C ILE A 41 -4.48 -22.71 10.58
N SER A 42 -4.67 -23.20 11.80
CA SER A 42 -4.48 -22.38 13.01
C SER A 42 -3.01 -21.99 13.25
N VAL A 43 -2.06 -22.87 12.87
CA VAL A 43 -0.62 -22.54 12.99
C VAL A 43 -0.21 -21.50 11.95
N ILE A 44 -0.78 -21.54 10.73
CA ILE A 44 -0.55 -20.51 9.71
C ILE A 44 -1.14 -19.15 10.15
N ILE A 45 -2.33 -19.13 10.74
CA ILE A 45 -2.96 -17.89 11.23
C ILE A 45 -2.18 -17.29 12.42
N LEU A 46 -1.57 -18.11 13.30
CA LEU A 46 -0.70 -17.59 14.37
C LEU A 46 0.71 -17.19 13.92
N THR A 47 1.28 -17.80 12.87
CA THR A 47 2.56 -17.33 12.30
C THR A 47 2.42 -16.03 11.51
N VAL A 48 1.23 -15.72 10.99
CA VAL A 48 0.95 -14.40 10.38
C VAL A 48 0.82 -13.28 11.43
N ILE A 49 0.61 -13.62 12.71
CA ILE A 49 0.52 -12.65 13.82
C ILE A 49 1.88 -12.40 14.50
N SER A 50 2.91 -13.22 14.24
CA SER A 50 4.24 -13.11 14.86
C SER A 50 5.38 -12.71 13.91
N ALA A 51 5.07 -12.25 12.70
CA ALA A 51 5.95 -11.33 11.98
C ALA A 51 5.87 -9.98 12.71
N VAL A 52 6.69 -9.90 13.76
CA VAL A 52 7.06 -8.74 14.55
C VAL A 52 6.61 -7.45 13.87
N VAL A 53 5.56 -6.86 14.43
CA VAL A 53 5.29 -5.43 14.29
C VAL A 53 6.54 -4.76 14.84
N SER A 54 7.54 -4.56 13.99
CA SER A 54 8.54 -3.56 14.22
C SER A 54 7.73 -2.28 14.16
N ALA A 55 7.31 -1.81 15.34
CA ALA A 55 6.98 -0.42 15.53
C ALA A 55 8.26 0.35 15.21
N VAL A 56 8.53 0.55 13.92
CA VAL A 56 9.37 1.65 13.50
C VAL A 56 8.60 2.85 14.00
N TYR A 57 9.10 3.42 15.10
CA TYR A 57 8.69 4.70 15.60
C TYR A 57 8.79 5.66 14.42
N ILE A 58 7.66 5.89 13.73
CA ILE A 58 7.54 7.06 12.88
C ILE A 58 7.63 8.20 13.88
N ASN A 59 8.84 8.76 14.03
CA ASN A 59 9.01 10.04 14.69
C ASN A 59 8.03 10.98 13.98
N GLN A 60 6.94 11.28 14.67
CA GLN A 60 5.97 12.24 14.22
C GLN A 60 6.70 13.58 14.24
N ASN A 61 7.27 13.99 13.10
CA ASN A 61 7.47 15.41 12.87
C ASN A 61 6.06 15.99 12.88
N ILE A 62 5.71 16.62 14.00
CA ILE A 62 4.48 17.39 14.15
C ILE A 62 4.64 18.61 13.25
N VAL A 63 4.32 18.43 11.97
CA VAL A 63 4.01 19.52 11.07
C VAL A 63 2.49 19.66 11.11
N LYS A 64 2.02 20.83 11.55
CA LYS A 64 0.61 21.19 11.41
C LYS A 64 0.31 21.23 9.91
N LYS A 65 -0.51 20.29 9.44
CA LYS A 65 -0.98 20.27 8.05
C LYS A 65 -1.79 21.54 7.79
N VAL A 66 -1.54 22.20 6.67
CA VAL A 66 -2.37 23.32 6.22
C VAL A 66 -3.73 22.76 5.82
N VAL A 67 -4.79 23.28 6.44
CA VAL A 67 -6.17 22.96 6.07
C VAL A 67 -6.62 24.03 5.09
N SER A 68 -6.96 23.61 3.87
CA SER A 68 -7.62 24.49 2.91
C SER A 68 -9.01 24.85 3.43
N THR A 69 -9.39 26.13 3.34
CA THR A 69 -10.76 26.61 3.57
C THR A 69 -11.67 26.38 2.36
N LYS A 70 -11.12 25.89 1.22
CA LYS A 70 -11.90 25.27 0.15
C LYS A 70 -12.03 23.79 0.50
N GLY A 71 -13.26 23.30 0.67
CA GLY A 71 -13.50 21.86 0.85
C GLY A 71 -12.79 21.09 -0.27
N ALA A 72 -11.77 20.30 0.09
CA ALA A 72 -11.02 19.50 -0.87
C ALA A 72 -11.92 18.34 -1.31
N GLY A 73 -12.79 18.61 -2.28
CA GLY A 73 -13.62 17.60 -2.93
C GLY A 73 -12.75 16.67 -3.77
N GLY A 74 -12.05 15.73 -3.12
CA GLY A 74 -11.55 14.56 -3.84
C GLY A 74 -12.73 13.75 -4.39
N THR A 75 -12.56 13.06 -5.51
CA THR A 75 -13.61 12.14 -5.98
C THR A 75 -13.64 10.93 -5.05
N PRO A 76 -14.81 10.53 -4.51
CA PRO A 76 -14.99 9.34 -3.67
C PRO A 76 -14.96 8.05 -4.52
N PHE A 77 -13.91 7.92 -5.32
CA PHE A 77 -13.42 6.73 -6.01
C PHE A 77 -11.89 6.85 -6.04
N SER A 78 -11.20 6.16 -5.15
CA SER A 78 -9.79 6.43 -4.86
C SER A 78 -8.98 5.17 -4.54
N SER A 79 -7.65 5.31 -4.47
CA SER A 79 -6.74 4.22 -4.13
C SER A 79 -5.51 4.72 -3.38
N ASN A 80 -4.87 3.83 -2.63
CA ASN A 80 -3.57 4.08 -2.00
C ASN A 80 -2.40 4.04 -3.01
N TYR A 81 -2.55 3.32 -4.11
CA TYR A 81 -1.51 3.17 -5.13
C TYR A 81 -1.93 3.67 -6.51
N LEU A 82 -3.18 3.46 -6.91
CA LEU A 82 -3.68 3.83 -8.24
C LEU A 82 -4.04 5.32 -8.30
N LEU A 83 -3.93 5.90 -9.49
CA LEU A 83 -4.27 7.31 -9.73
C LEU A 83 -5.62 7.40 -10.44
N LEU A 84 -6.42 8.39 -10.08
CA LEU A 84 -7.65 8.72 -10.80
C LEU A 84 -7.27 9.33 -12.15
N VAL A 85 -7.75 8.73 -13.23
CA VAL A 85 -7.43 9.12 -14.59
C VAL A 85 -8.68 9.11 -15.48
N PRO A 86 -8.74 9.94 -16.53
CA PRO A 86 -9.83 9.90 -17.50
C PRO A 86 -10.03 8.50 -18.09
N LYS A 87 -11.29 8.16 -18.40
CA LYS A 87 -11.68 6.86 -18.98
C LYS A 87 -10.78 6.42 -20.16
N GLU A 88 -10.46 7.33 -21.06
CA GLU A 88 -9.70 7.05 -22.29
C GLU A 88 -8.18 6.89 -22.07
N THR A 89 -7.70 7.04 -20.83
CA THR A 89 -6.27 6.92 -20.51
C THR A 89 -5.78 5.50 -20.75
N SER A 90 -4.75 5.35 -21.58
CA SER A 90 -4.13 4.06 -21.93
C SER A 90 -2.68 3.92 -21.45
N VAL A 91 -2.04 5.03 -21.09
CA VAL A 91 -0.68 5.08 -20.53
C VAL A 91 -0.75 5.62 -19.11
N PHE A 92 -0.17 4.89 -18.16
CA PHE A 92 -0.26 5.23 -16.75
C PHE A 92 1.11 5.61 -16.18
N ALA A 93 1.10 6.53 -15.22
CA ALA A 93 2.31 6.87 -14.48
C ALA A 93 2.89 5.64 -13.78
N MET A 94 4.21 5.56 -13.72
CA MET A 94 4.90 4.42 -13.15
C MET A 94 5.08 4.55 -11.63
N LYS A 95 5.26 3.43 -10.95
CA LYS A 95 5.72 3.35 -9.56
C LYS A 95 6.52 2.10 -9.31
N THR A 96 7.70 2.28 -8.75
CA THR A 96 8.53 1.15 -8.30
C THR A 96 8.02 0.59 -6.98
N ILE A 97 7.86 -0.72 -6.93
CA ILE A 97 7.71 -1.54 -5.73
C ILE A 97 9.08 -2.19 -5.46
N TYR A 98 9.61 -1.96 -4.27
CA TYR A 98 10.91 -2.51 -3.87
C TYR A 98 10.71 -3.86 -3.16
N CYS A 99 11.42 -4.88 -3.63
CA CYS A 99 11.49 -6.19 -3.00
C CYS A 99 12.50 -6.15 -1.86
N SER A 100 12.06 -6.30 -0.61
CA SER A 100 12.94 -6.25 0.58
C SER A 100 14.19 -7.14 0.43
N GLU A 101 15.30 -6.70 1.01
CA GLU A 101 16.56 -7.45 0.98
C GLU A 101 16.37 -8.85 1.60
N GLY A 102 16.88 -9.88 0.92
CA GLY A 102 16.75 -11.27 1.35
C GLY A 102 15.34 -11.86 1.22
N ALA A 103 14.33 -11.11 0.76
CA ALA A 103 13.00 -11.65 0.49
C ALA A 103 12.95 -12.39 -0.86
N ASP A 104 12.17 -13.46 -0.90
CA ASP A 104 11.92 -14.26 -2.12
C ASP A 104 10.76 -13.70 -2.97
N THR A 105 10.07 -12.67 -2.48
CA THR A 105 8.92 -12.06 -3.15
C THR A 105 8.82 -10.57 -2.84
N ALA A 106 8.41 -9.76 -3.82
CA ALA A 106 7.88 -8.43 -3.58
C ALA A 106 6.39 -8.53 -3.26
N GLN A 107 5.93 -7.86 -2.21
CA GLN A 107 4.52 -7.86 -1.80
C GLN A 107 4.01 -6.44 -1.60
N PHE A 108 2.81 -6.16 -2.12
CA PHE A 108 2.12 -4.89 -1.89
C PHE A 108 0.61 -5.09 -1.93
N VAL A 109 -0.13 -4.14 -1.35
CA VAL A 109 -1.59 -4.20 -1.26
C VAL A 109 -2.21 -3.00 -1.95
N ILE A 110 -3.03 -3.22 -2.96
CA ILE A 110 -3.84 -2.19 -3.58
C ILE A 110 -5.18 -2.11 -2.85
N ASN A 111 -5.55 -0.91 -2.42
CA ASN A 111 -6.88 -0.61 -1.92
C ASN A 111 -7.64 0.17 -2.97
N VAL A 112 -8.90 -0.18 -3.22
CA VAL A 112 -9.83 0.59 -4.04
C VAL A 112 -10.99 0.98 -3.14
N CYS A 113 -11.25 2.29 -3.02
CA CYS A 113 -12.12 2.88 -2.01
C CYS A 113 -13.21 3.74 -2.64
N ASN A 114 -14.35 3.87 -1.96
CA ASN A 114 -15.40 4.82 -2.33
C ASN A 114 -15.37 6.12 -1.51
N TYR A 115 -14.22 6.47 -0.96
CA TYR A 115 -14.07 7.66 -0.12
C TYR A 115 -12.80 8.41 -0.47
N VAL A 116 -12.72 9.68 -0.08
CA VAL A 116 -11.52 10.50 -0.30
C VAL A 116 -10.43 10.04 0.66
N GLN A 117 -9.23 9.70 0.17
CA GLN A 117 -8.15 9.15 1.01
C GLN A 117 -7.79 10.05 2.21
N ASN A 118 -7.85 11.37 2.02
CA ASN A 118 -7.53 12.36 3.05
C ASN A 118 -8.74 12.79 3.90
N ASP A 119 -9.95 12.43 3.47
CA ASP A 119 -11.19 12.64 4.21
C ASP A 119 -12.09 11.40 4.07
N PRO A 120 -11.84 10.34 4.86
CA PRO A 120 -12.60 9.11 4.76
C PRO A 120 -14.08 9.24 5.19
N SER A 121 -14.50 10.40 5.71
CA SER A 121 -15.90 10.69 6.00
C SER A 121 -16.67 11.12 4.75
N ASN A 122 -15.97 11.62 3.73
CA ASN A 122 -16.51 11.93 2.41
C ASN A 122 -16.56 10.64 1.57
N VAL A 123 -17.74 10.01 1.57
CA VAL A 123 -18.04 8.73 0.89
C VAL A 123 -18.91 8.96 -0.34
N ASN A 124 -18.91 8.00 -1.27
CA ASN A 124 -19.76 8.05 -2.45
C ASN A 124 -21.22 7.79 -2.08
N GLU A 125 -22.13 8.60 -2.62
CA GLU A 125 -23.58 8.41 -2.43
C GLU A 125 -24.17 7.32 -3.32
N ASN A 126 -23.40 6.84 -4.30
CA ASN A 126 -23.79 5.81 -5.26
C ASN A 126 -22.86 4.59 -5.17
N ASP A 127 -23.44 3.44 -5.53
CA ASP A 127 -22.67 2.21 -5.60
C ASP A 127 -21.70 2.29 -6.78
N ILE A 128 -20.48 1.80 -6.60
CA ILE A 128 -19.50 1.71 -7.68
C ILE A 128 -19.22 0.23 -7.93
N SER A 129 -19.74 -0.29 -9.04
CA SER A 129 -19.31 -1.58 -9.55
C SER A 129 -18.12 -1.40 -10.49
N TYR A 130 -17.11 -2.25 -10.38
CA TYR A 130 -15.91 -2.17 -11.22
C TYR A 130 -15.29 -3.56 -11.49
N THR A 131 -14.37 -3.57 -12.43
CA THR A 131 -13.48 -4.71 -12.71
C THR A 131 -12.04 -4.27 -12.47
N LEU A 132 -11.28 -5.05 -11.71
CA LEU A 132 -9.84 -4.88 -11.61
C LEU A 132 -9.15 -5.74 -12.66
N ASN A 133 -8.39 -5.10 -13.55
CA ASN A 133 -7.52 -5.75 -14.52
C ASN A 133 -6.06 -5.55 -14.11
N LEU A 134 -5.33 -6.65 -14.03
CA LEU A 134 -3.89 -6.68 -13.82
C LEU A 134 -3.24 -7.30 -15.06
N THR A 135 -2.40 -6.53 -15.74
CA THR A 135 -1.69 -6.97 -16.95
C THR A 135 -0.19 -6.94 -16.67
N LEU A 136 0.41 -8.12 -16.63
CA LEU A 136 1.84 -8.31 -16.58
C LEU A 136 2.44 -8.09 -17.99
N MET A 137 3.50 -7.32 -18.06
CA MET A 137 4.16 -6.93 -19.31
C MET A 137 5.67 -7.13 -19.19
N ASP A 138 6.30 -7.49 -20.30
CA ASP A 138 7.75 -7.35 -20.45
C ASP A 138 8.13 -5.85 -20.39
N LEU A 139 9.42 -5.56 -20.20
CA LEU A 139 9.92 -4.18 -20.09
C LEU A 139 9.72 -3.34 -21.36
N ASP A 140 9.52 -3.99 -22.52
CA ASP A 140 9.18 -3.35 -23.78
C ASP A 140 7.70 -2.98 -23.93
N GLY A 141 6.87 -3.33 -22.94
CA GLY A 141 5.43 -3.05 -22.90
C GLY A 141 4.54 -4.11 -23.56
N SER A 142 5.12 -5.18 -24.12
CA SER A 142 4.34 -6.32 -24.61
C SER A 142 3.80 -7.17 -23.46
N VAL A 143 2.66 -7.83 -23.66
CA VAL A 143 2.05 -8.68 -22.62
C VAL A 143 2.97 -9.86 -22.33
N TYR A 144 3.28 -10.06 -21.05
CA TYR A 144 4.16 -11.12 -20.61
C TYR A 144 3.51 -12.49 -20.85
N SER A 145 4.15 -13.33 -21.65
CA SER A 145 3.58 -14.59 -22.13
C SER A 145 4.25 -15.85 -21.56
N LYS A 146 5.22 -15.68 -20.66
CA LYS A 146 5.93 -16.78 -19.99
C LYS A 146 5.19 -17.21 -18.72
N ASP A 147 5.71 -18.27 -18.09
CA ASP A 147 5.16 -18.81 -16.85
C ASP A 147 5.08 -17.75 -15.74
N THR A 148 3.96 -17.79 -15.01
CA THR A 148 3.63 -16.92 -13.88
C THR A 148 3.63 -17.66 -12.55
N GLU A 149 4.35 -18.79 -12.44
CA GLU A 149 4.51 -19.53 -11.18
C GLU A 149 4.99 -18.60 -10.04
N GLY A 150 4.31 -18.66 -8.91
CA GLY A 150 4.60 -17.85 -7.72
C GLY A 150 4.03 -16.43 -7.75
N LEU A 151 3.51 -15.94 -8.89
CA LEU A 151 2.74 -14.70 -8.96
C LEU A 151 1.30 -14.97 -8.51
N SER A 152 0.82 -14.20 -7.53
CA SER A 152 -0.55 -14.37 -7.02
C SER A 152 -1.20 -13.07 -6.63
N VAL A 153 -2.52 -13.01 -6.78
CA VAL A 153 -3.37 -11.93 -6.28
C VAL A 153 -4.42 -12.54 -5.36
N THR A 154 -4.63 -11.95 -4.19
CA THR A 154 -5.67 -12.37 -3.26
C THR A 154 -6.53 -11.18 -2.89
N ASP A 155 -7.85 -11.31 -3.02
CA ASP A 155 -8.78 -10.26 -2.64
C ASP A 155 -9.09 -10.24 -1.13
N ASN A 156 -9.91 -9.29 -0.70
CA ASN A 156 -10.30 -9.08 0.70
C ASN A 156 -11.00 -10.29 1.32
N ASP A 157 -11.64 -11.15 0.53
CA ASP A 157 -12.33 -12.35 0.99
C ASP A 157 -11.39 -13.56 1.09
N GLY A 158 -10.10 -13.38 0.74
CA GLY A 158 -9.10 -14.43 0.71
C GLY A 158 -9.15 -15.28 -0.56
N THR A 159 -9.91 -14.87 -1.57
CA THR A 159 -10.00 -15.59 -2.85
C THR A 159 -8.74 -15.33 -3.66
N ALA A 160 -8.08 -16.42 -4.06
CA ALA A 160 -6.90 -16.34 -4.93
C ALA A 160 -7.31 -16.22 -6.39
N HIS A 161 -6.69 -15.28 -7.10
CA HIS A 161 -6.85 -15.02 -8.52
C HIS A 161 -5.54 -15.32 -9.24
N SER A 162 -5.64 -16.06 -10.34
CA SER A 162 -4.47 -16.49 -11.14
C SER A 162 -4.34 -15.68 -12.41
N PHE A 163 -3.11 -15.47 -12.85
CA PHE A 163 -2.85 -14.90 -14.17
C PHE A 163 -2.99 -15.98 -15.25
N SER A 164 -3.61 -15.61 -16.37
CA SER A 164 -3.68 -16.40 -17.59
C SER A 164 -3.11 -15.57 -18.73
N SER A 165 -2.04 -16.06 -19.36
CA SER A 165 -1.32 -15.33 -20.42
C SER A 165 -0.95 -13.89 -20.03
N GLY A 166 -0.44 -13.72 -18.80
CA GLY A 166 -0.05 -12.41 -18.27
C GLY A 166 -1.21 -11.51 -17.83
N VAL A 167 -2.46 -11.96 -17.87
CA VAL A 167 -3.63 -11.15 -17.49
C VAL A 167 -4.38 -11.80 -16.33
N CYS A 168 -4.74 -11.01 -15.32
CA CYS A 168 -5.64 -11.38 -14.24
C CYS A 168 -6.79 -10.38 -14.19
N THR A 169 -8.02 -10.87 -14.34
CA THR A 169 -9.24 -10.05 -14.32
C THR A 169 -10.12 -10.47 -13.16
N ILE A 170 -10.44 -9.51 -12.29
CA ILE A 170 -11.30 -9.69 -11.12
C ILE A 170 -12.55 -8.83 -11.31
N SER A 171 -13.62 -9.44 -11.76
CA SER A 171 -14.90 -8.78 -12.06
C SER A 171 -15.87 -8.81 -10.89
N GLY A 172 -16.97 -8.07 -11.02
CA GLY A 172 -18.07 -8.08 -10.04
C GLY A 172 -17.71 -7.42 -8.71
N GLN A 173 -16.69 -6.56 -8.69
CA GLN A 173 -16.28 -5.84 -7.50
C GLN A 173 -17.27 -4.72 -7.22
N LEU A 174 -17.67 -4.56 -5.96
CA LEU A 174 -18.65 -3.57 -5.52
C LEU A 174 -18.06 -2.72 -4.40
N LEU A 175 -18.27 -1.42 -4.47
CA LEU A 175 -18.13 -0.52 -3.34
C LEU A 175 -19.51 0.03 -2.97
N GLU A 176 -19.93 -0.23 -1.73
CA GLU A 176 -21.26 0.11 -1.24
C GLU A 176 -21.39 1.61 -0.95
N LYS A 177 -22.48 2.24 -1.40
CA LYS A 177 -22.76 3.66 -1.17
C LYS A 177 -23.01 4.04 0.28
N ASN A 178 -22.90 5.35 0.57
CA ASN A 178 -23.28 6.01 1.83
C ASN A 178 -22.57 5.49 3.08
N GLN A 179 -21.52 4.69 2.90
CA GLN A 179 -20.66 4.18 3.95
C GLN A 179 -19.25 4.00 3.41
N ARG A 180 -18.28 3.85 4.31
CA ARG A 180 -16.92 3.52 3.89
C ARG A 180 -16.88 2.09 3.37
N SER A 181 -16.50 1.96 2.10
CA SER A 181 -16.30 0.69 1.43
C SER A 181 -14.91 0.66 0.81
N VAL A 182 -14.23 -0.47 0.96
CA VAL A 182 -12.88 -0.71 0.44
C VAL A 182 -12.73 -2.16 0.06
N ASN A 183 -12.22 -2.41 -1.13
CA ASN A 183 -11.73 -3.73 -1.52
C ASN A 183 -10.20 -3.69 -1.52
N THR A 184 -9.60 -4.80 -1.10
CA THR A 184 -8.15 -4.92 -0.99
C THR A 184 -7.66 -6.06 -1.88
N TYR A 185 -6.51 -5.86 -2.50
CA TYR A 185 -5.88 -6.84 -3.37
C TYR A 185 -4.43 -6.96 -2.94
N THR A 186 -4.08 -8.11 -2.37
CA THR A 186 -2.70 -8.44 -2.01
C THR A 186 -2.04 -9.07 -3.23
N ILE A 187 -0.97 -8.44 -3.72
CA ILE A 187 -0.20 -8.93 -4.86
C ILE A 187 1.16 -9.39 -4.35
N ILE A 188 1.53 -10.61 -4.73
CA ILE A 188 2.82 -11.23 -4.44
C ILE A 188 3.50 -11.50 -5.78
N VAL A 189 4.65 -10.87 -6.00
CA VAL A 189 5.47 -11.01 -7.19
C VAL A 189 6.74 -11.78 -6.82
N PRO A 190 7.04 -12.91 -7.48
CA PRO A 190 8.17 -13.73 -7.11
C PRO A 190 9.48 -13.09 -7.55
N LYS A 191 10.57 -13.34 -6.81
CA LYS A 191 11.86 -12.68 -7.01
C LYS A 191 12.40 -12.78 -8.45
N GLN A 192 12.20 -13.91 -9.13
CA GLN A 192 12.65 -14.07 -10.52
C GLN A 192 12.01 -13.09 -11.52
N MET A 193 10.92 -12.43 -11.14
CA MET A 193 10.25 -11.42 -11.95
C MET A 193 10.68 -9.99 -11.60
N VAL A 194 11.36 -9.80 -10.47
CA VAL A 194 11.85 -8.49 -10.06
C VAL A 194 12.90 -8.00 -11.05
N GLY A 195 12.73 -6.79 -11.58
CA GLY A 195 13.56 -6.20 -12.63
C GLY A 195 13.33 -6.76 -14.04
N ALA A 196 12.50 -7.79 -14.20
CA ALA A 196 12.25 -8.45 -15.49
C ALA A 196 10.89 -8.06 -16.12
N VAL A 197 9.94 -7.62 -15.30
CA VAL A 197 8.57 -7.32 -15.73
C VAL A 197 8.06 -6.02 -15.12
N GLN A 198 6.95 -5.55 -15.66
CA GLN A 198 6.12 -4.48 -15.11
C GLN A 198 4.66 -4.94 -15.07
N MET A 199 3.82 -4.31 -14.25
CA MET A 199 2.41 -4.66 -14.09
C MET A 199 1.53 -3.43 -14.22
N SER A 200 0.64 -3.39 -15.20
CA SER A 200 -0.45 -2.41 -15.23
C SER A 200 -1.58 -2.89 -14.34
N ALA A 201 -2.11 -2.01 -13.50
CA ALA A 201 -3.30 -2.24 -12.69
C ALA A 201 -4.35 -1.18 -12.99
N VAL A 202 -5.55 -1.61 -13.35
CA VAL A 202 -6.67 -0.74 -13.73
C VAL A 202 -7.94 -1.19 -13.03
N ALA A 203 -8.51 -0.35 -12.17
CA ALA A 203 -9.85 -0.54 -11.64
C ALA A 203 -10.82 0.31 -12.48
N GLU A 204 -11.58 -0.35 -13.34
CA GLU A 204 -12.45 0.27 -14.33
C GLU A 204 -13.93 0.10 -13.94
N PRO A 205 -14.70 1.20 -13.78
CA PRO A 205 -16.12 1.11 -13.50
C PRO A 205 -16.87 0.30 -14.58
N SER A 206 -17.77 -0.58 -14.14
CA SER A 206 -18.38 -1.60 -15.00
C SER A 206 -19.51 -1.08 -15.89
N ASP A 207 -20.13 0.05 -15.54
CA ASP A 207 -21.31 0.59 -16.20
C ASP A 207 -21.40 2.13 -16.10
N SER A 208 -22.35 2.72 -16.83
CA SER A 208 -22.53 4.17 -16.88
C SER A 208 -22.86 4.79 -15.52
N SER A 209 -23.60 4.09 -14.65
CA SER A 209 -23.89 4.55 -13.28
C SER A 209 -22.62 4.61 -12.44
N SER A 210 -21.78 3.59 -12.53
CA SER A 210 -20.52 3.49 -11.80
C SER A 210 -19.50 4.50 -12.32
N TYR A 211 -19.46 4.76 -13.63
CA TYR A 211 -18.68 5.87 -14.18
C TYR A 211 -19.19 7.22 -13.68
N SER A 212 -20.51 7.45 -13.64
CA SER A 212 -21.06 8.69 -13.09
C SER A 212 -20.66 8.87 -11.63
N ALA A 213 -20.71 7.81 -10.82
CA ALA A 213 -20.27 7.81 -9.43
C ALA A 213 -18.75 8.05 -9.30
N ALA A 214 -17.96 7.59 -10.27
CA ALA A 214 -16.53 7.84 -10.39
C ALA A 214 -16.17 9.13 -11.17
N ASN A 215 -17.15 10.01 -11.43
CA ASN A 215 -16.99 11.26 -12.17
C ASN A 215 -16.34 11.07 -13.57
N GLY A 216 -16.74 10.03 -14.29
CA GLY A 216 -16.27 9.69 -15.63
C GLY A 216 -14.85 9.12 -15.69
N ASN A 217 -14.24 8.82 -14.54
CA ASN A 217 -12.84 8.38 -14.44
C ASN A 217 -12.71 6.89 -14.12
N LYS A 218 -11.50 6.38 -14.29
CA LYS A 218 -11.05 5.06 -13.79
C LYS A 218 -9.82 5.25 -12.89
N LEU A 219 -9.40 4.20 -12.19
CA LEU A 219 -8.15 4.19 -11.45
C LEU A 219 -7.10 3.37 -12.22
N GLY A 220 -5.90 3.91 -12.42
CA GLY A 220 -4.85 3.25 -13.20
C GLY A 220 -3.44 3.56 -12.72
N ARG A 221 -2.55 2.56 -12.77
CA ARG A 221 -1.09 2.75 -12.58
C ARG A 221 -0.29 1.61 -13.20
N THR A 222 0.97 1.87 -13.56
CA THR A 222 1.94 0.84 -13.90
C THR A 222 2.95 0.67 -12.77
N PHE A 223 3.20 -0.56 -12.34
CA PHE A 223 4.18 -0.92 -11.34
C PHE A 223 5.42 -1.53 -11.97
N THR A 224 6.59 -1.10 -11.52
CA THR A 224 7.86 -1.78 -11.78
C THR A 224 8.34 -2.44 -10.50
N PHE A 225 9.13 -3.48 -10.63
CA PHE A 225 9.66 -4.21 -9.49
C PHE A 225 11.18 -4.09 -9.51
N ALA A 226 11.76 -3.65 -8.40
CA ALA A 226 13.20 -3.56 -8.25
C ALA A 226 13.62 -4.27 -6.97
N GLU A 227 14.80 -4.87 -6.98
CA GLU A 227 15.40 -5.33 -5.74
C GLU A 227 15.64 -4.12 -4.85
N TYR A 228 15.32 -4.29 -3.57
CA TYR A 228 15.85 -3.41 -2.56
C TYR A 228 17.36 -3.64 -2.53
N ASN A 229 18.09 -2.78 -3.23
CA ASN A 229 19.53 -2.71 -3.09
C ASN A 229 19.79 -1.84 -1.86
N ALA A 230 20.28 -2.44 -0.77
CA ALA A 230 20.87 -1.67 0.34
C ALA A 230 22.05 -0.78 -0.13
N SER A 231 22.52 -0.97 -1.37
CA SER A 231 23.54 -0.18 -2.05
C SER A 231 23.00 0.84 -3.07
N ALA A 232 21.68 0.94 -3.29
CA ALA A 232 21.13 2.03 -4.12
C ALA A 232 20.77 3.19 -3.20
N THR A 233 21.72 4.10 -3.04
CA THR A 233 21.46 5.36 -2.34
C THR A 233 20.59 6.25 -3.24
N THR A 234 19.30 6.34 -2.93
CA THR A 234 18.35 7.13 -3.73
C THR A 234 17.53 7.99 -2.81
N TRP A 235 17.64 9.31 -2.99
CA TRP A 235 16.79 10.31 -2.34
C TRP A 235 16.04 11.08 -3.41
N THR A 236 14.72 11.14 -3.25
CA THR A 236 13.78 11.75 -4.21
C THR A 236 12.84 12.71 -3.50
N GLY A 237 12.39 13.73 -4.21
CA GLY A 237 11.48 14.74 -3.68
C GLY A 237 10.19 14.84 -4.50
N SER A 238 9.07 15.09 -3.83
CA SER A 238 7.79 15.36 -4.49
C SER A 238 6.90 16.24 -3.61
N PHE A 239 6.10 17.10 -4.22
CA PHE A 239 4.98 17.73 -3.54
C PHE A 239 3.91 16.71 -3.16
N SER A 240 3.24 16.94 -2.03
CA SER A 240 2.16 16.09 -1.55
C SER A 240 0.78 16.49 -2.09
N GLU A 241 0.67 17.75 -2.53
CA GLU A 241 -0.53 18.35 -3.07
C GLU A 241 -0.81 17.85 -4.49
N THR A 242 -2.10 17.73 -4.81
CA THR A 242 -2.58 17.35 -6.15
C THR A 242 -3.08 18.55 -6.95
N ASP A 243 -3.14 19.74 -6.33
CA ASP A 243 -3.61 21.00 -6.91
C ASP A 243 -2.84 22.18 -6.28
N ALA A 244 -2.73 23.28 -7.03
CA ALA A 244 -2.04 24.49 -6.63
C ALA A 244 -2.97 25.71 -6.48
N ASP A 245 -4.21 25.65 -6.95
CA ASP A 245 -5.12 26.79 -6.92
C ASP A 245 -5.55 27.19 -5.49
N GLY A 246 -5.30 28.45 -5.13
CA GLY A 246 -5.66 29.01 -3.83
C GLY A 246 -4.80 28.55 -2.65
N TYR A 247 -3.64 27.94 -2.92
CA TYR A 247 -2.66 27.58 -1.89
C TYR A 247 -1.58 28.65 -1.76
N ASP A 248 -1.31 29.04 -0.51
CA ASP A 248 -0.18 29.91 -0.14
C ASP A 248 1.06 29.11 0.27
N ALA A 249 0.92 27.79 0.46
CA ALA A 249 1.99 26.90 0.88
C ALA A 249 1.77 25.46 0.38
N PHE A 250 2.87 24.73 0.21
CA PHE A 250 2.94 23.38 -0.34
C PHE A 250 3.84 22.51 0.52
N ASN A 251 3.46 21.26 0.75
CA ASN A 251 4.27 20.31 1.50
C ASN A 251 5.09 19.48 0.51
N TYR A 252 6.40 19.64 0.57
CA TYR A 252 7.37 18.90 -0.21
C TYR A 252 8.01 17.81 0.65
N ILE A 253 7.99 16.60 0.15
CA ILE A 253 8.43 15.41 0.87
C ILE A 253 9.66 14.89 0.17
N ILE A 254 10.80 14.91 0.87
CA ILE A 254 12.01 14.21 0.43
C ILE A 254 12.07 12.88 1.15
N ARG A 255 12.15 11.78 0.40
CA ARG A 255 12.29 10.43 0.93
C ARG A 255 13.42 9.71 0.21
N GLY A 256 14.16 8.94 0.96
CA GLY A 256 15.24 8.17 0.38
C GLY A 256 15.89 7.22 1.35
N GLN A 257 16.84 6.48 0.81
CA GLN A 257 17.64 5.52 1.54
C GLN A 257 19.10 5.65 1.13
N GLY A 258 20.00 5.32 2.04
CA GLY A 258 21.43 5.50 1.87
C GLY A 258 21.98 6.73 2.58
N LYS A 259 23.31 6.78 2.66
CA LYS A 259 24.07 7.90 3.21
C LYS A 259 24.66 8.73 2.08
N GLY A 260 24.51 10.05 2.16
CA GLY A 260 25.05 10.96 1.16
C GLY A 260 24.57 12.37 1.37
N THR A 261 24.57 13.15 0.30
CA THR A 261 24.16 14.55 0.33
C THR A 261 22.99 14.77 -0.62
N VAL A 262 21.92 15.36 -0.09
CA VAL A 262 20.81 15.88 -0.89
C VAL A 262 21.06 17.34 -1.22
N ILE A 263 20.83 17.69 -2.49
CA ILE A 263 20.80 19.06 -2.99
C ILE A 263 19.37 19.36 -3.43
N LEU A 264 18.64 20.11 -2.61
CA LEU A 264 17.31 20.64 -2.91
C LEU A 264 17.46 22.01 -3.54
N THR A 265 17.09 22.15 -4.80
CA THR A 265 17.13 23.41 -5.53
C THR A 265 15.72 23.91 -5.79
N TRP A 266 15.47 25.21 -5.63
CA TRP A 266 14.20 25.83 -5.97
C TRP A 266 14.34 27.23 -6.58
N ASP A 267 13.35 27.65 -7.35
CA ASP A 267 13.25 29.02 -7.84
C ASP A 267 12.72 29.95 -6.74
N ALA A 268 13.57 30.84 -6.25
CA ALA A 268 13.27 31.78 -5.18
C ALA A 268 12.40 32.95 -5.61
N SER A 269 12.15 33.15 -6.92
CA SER A 269 11.13 34.09 -7.38
C SER A 269 9.72 33.51 -7.34
N GLN A 270 9.58 32.21 -7.09
CA GLN A 270 8.30 31.50 -7.08
C GLN A 270 7.98 30.99 -5.68
N LEU A 271 8.97 30.34 -5.04
CA LEU A 271 8.81 29.64 -3.76
C LEU A 271 9.84 30.09 -2.71
N GLU A 272 9.41 30.15 -1.46
CA GLU A 272 10.28 30.35 -0.29
C GLU A 272 10.20 29.14 0.65
N ILE A 273 11.35 28.54 0.94
CA ILE A 273 11.41 27.42 1.89
C ILE A 273 11.09 27.89 3.32
N ASN A 274 10.42 27.05 4.10
CA ASN A 274 10.12 27.35 5.49
C ASN A 274 11.39 27.53 6.32
N LYS A 275 11.61 28.76 6.80
CA LYS A 275 12.77 29.12 7.63
C LYS A 275 12.83 28.32 8.94
N ILE A 276 11.70 27.93 9.51
CA ILE A 276 11.67 27.09 10.72
C ILE A 276 12.29 25.72 10.47
N PHE A 277 12.06 25.14 9.27
CA PHE A 277 12.71 23.88 8.88
C PHE A 277 14.23 24.07 8.82
N LEU A 278 14.70 25.17 8.22
CA LEU A 278 16.13 25.47 8.16
C LEU A 278 16.74 25.70 9.55
N ASP A 279 16.06 26.46 10.42
CA ASP A 279 16.54 26.82 11.76
C ASP A 279 16.61 25.59 12.67
N SER A 280 15.54 24.79 12.70
CA SER A 280 15.43 23.63 13.59
C SER A 280 16.42 22.52 13.25
N ASN A 281 16.89 22.48 12.00
CA ASN A 281 17.89 21.52 11.52
C ASN A 281 19.30 22.14 11.39
N GLY A 282 19.49 23.40 11.76
CA GLY A 282 20.80 24.08 11.65
C GLY A 282 21.30 24.26 10.22
N LEU A 283 20.40 24.27 9.23
CA LEU A 283 20.70 24.22 7.79
C LEU A 283 20.78 25.60 7.10
N GLN A 284 20.49 26.69 7.82
CA GLN A 284 20.49 28.04 7.25
C GLN A 284 21.78 28.40 6.50
N ARG A 285 22.94 27.99 7.03
CA ARG A 285 24.25 28.29 6.44
C ARG A 285 24.56 27.48 5.18
N ASN A 286 23.76 26.46 4.89
CA ASN A 286 23.95 25.57 3.74
C ASN A 286 23.13 26.01 2.53
N VAL A 287 22.36 27.09 2.64
CA VAL A 287 21.62 27.67 1.52
C VAL A 287 22.54 28.56 0.71
N THR A 288 22.63 28.27 -0.59
CA THR A 288 23.38 29.06 -1.58
C THR A 288 22.42 29.64 -2.61
N SER A 289 22.84 30.73 -3.29
CA SER A 289 22.03 31.41 -4.30
C SER A 289 22.82 31.56 -5.60
N SER A 290 22.17 31.30 -6.73
CA SER A 290 22.70 31.53 -8.07
C SER A 290 21.58 32.11 -8.95
N GLY A 291 21.63 33.42 -9.21
CA GLY A 291 20.52 34.14 -9.83
C GLY A 291 19.24 34.01 -9.00
N ASN A 292 18.15 33.58 -9.64
CA ASN A 292 16.86 33.33 -8.97
C ASN A 292 16.82 31.97 -8.26
N MET A 293 17.77 31.07 -8.51
CA MET A 293 17.76 29.75 -7.91
C MET A 293 18.44 29.76 -6.55
N LYS A 294 17.81 29.14 -5.56
CA LYS A 294 18.40 28.79 -4.27
C LYS A 294 18.61 27.29 -4.17
N SER A 295 19.68 26.88 -3.51
CA SER A 295 19.96 25.47 -3.26
C SER A 295 20.32 25.23 -1.80
N LEU A 296 19.72 24.23 -1.20
CA LEU A 296 20.01 23.73 0.14
C LEU A 296 20.73 22.39 0.01
N SER A 297 21.94 22.30 0.55
CA SER A 297 22.70 21.05 0.62
C SER A 297 22.69 20.52 2.05
N PHE A 298 22.34 19.26 2.25
CA PHE A 298 22.39 18.65 3.57
C PHE A 298 22.65 17.15 3.49
N ASP A 299 23.31 16.65 4.52
CA ASP A 299 23.61 15.23 4.62
C ASP A 299 22.37 14.46 5.07
N VAL A 300 22.23 13.29 4.48
CA VAL A 300 21.14 12.36 4.74
C VAL A 300 21.74 11.00 5.02
N ASP A 301 21.16 10.27 5.97
CA ASP A 301 21.63 8.96 6.35
C ASP A 301 20.47 8.11 6.83
N SER A 302 19.83 7.35 5.94
CA SER A 302 18.69 6.53 6.36
C SER A 302 19.06 5.41 7.33
N THR A 303 20.35 5.14 7.59
CA THR A 303 20.78 4.12 8.56
C THR A 303 20.52 4.55 10.00
N ASP A 304 20.34 5.85 10.24
CA ASP A 304 19.95 6.39 11.55
C ASP A 304 18.43 6.30 11.83
N GLY A 305 17.67 5.78 10.87
CA GLY A 305 16.20 5.66 10.93
C GLY A 305 15.44 6.85 10.37
N LEU A 306 16.11 7.93 9.96
CA LEU A 306 15.51 9.10 9.30
C LEU A 306 15.58 8.92 7.78
N ASN A 307 14.48 8.46 7.18
CA ASN A 307 14.37 8.24 5.73
C ASN A 307 13.44 9.25 5.03
N ARG A 308 13.06 10.32 5.74
CA ARG A 308 12.07 11.30 5.29
C ARG A 308 12.31 12.68 5.90
N TYR A 309 12.23 13.70 5.04
CA TYR A 309 12.15 15.10 5.43
C TYR A 309 10.86 15.70 4.88
N ASP A 310 10.09 16.32 5.77
CA ASP A 310 8.90 17.09 5.40
C ASP A 310 9.26 18.57 5.42
N ILE A 311 9.18 19.20 4.25
CA ILE A 311 9.56 20.58 4.01
C ILE A 311 8.32 21.32 3.55
N GLN A 312 8.11 22.54 4.04
CA GLN A 312 7.06 23.40 3.51
C GLN A 312 7.69 24.49 2.64
N PHE A 313 7.11 24.72 1.47
CA PHE A 313 7.40 25.87 0.63
C PHE A 313 6.22 26.82 0.64
N TYR A 314 6.48 28.12 0.77
CA TYR A 314 5.50 29.19 0.67
C TYR A 314 5.55 29.79 -0.73
N LYS A 315 4.39 30.13 -1.26
CA LYS A 315 4.26 30.92 -2.47
C LYS A 315 4.78 32.34 -2.20
N THR A 316 5.63 32.85 -3.07
CA THR A 316 6.06 34.25 -3.00
C THR A 316 5.01 35.17 -3.64
N GLU A 317 5.13 36.49 -3.43
CA GLU A 317 4.21 37.48 -4.02
C GLU A 317 4.16 37.43 -5.56
N ASN A 318 5.20 36.90 -6.21
CA ASN A 318 5.29 36.77 -7.67
C ASN A 318 4.80 35.40 -8.19
N GLY A 319 4.48 34.45 -7.31
CA GLY A 319 3.95 33.16 -7.71
C GLY A 319 2.56 33.34 -8.29
N VAL A 320 2.36 33.09 -9.58
CA VAL A 320 1.03 33.08 -10.21
C VAL A 320 0.89 31.79 -10.99
N TYR A 321 0.59 30.72 -10.27
CA TYR A 321 0.36 29.38 -10.81
C TYR A 321 -0.82 28.74 -10.08
N THR A 322 -1.54 27.91 -10.82
CA THR A 322 -2.76 27.22 -10.39
C THR A 322 -2.69 25.71 -10.58
N ASP A 323 -1.63 25.20 -11.20
CA ASP A 323 -1.41 23.76 -11.41
C ASP A 323 -0.09 23.26 -10.80
N MET A 324 -0.08 21.98 -10.42
CA MET A 324 1.10 21.34 -9.82
C MET A 324 2.20 21.03 -10.84
N GLU A 325 1.91 20.94 -12.14
CA GLU A 325 2.93 20.68 -13.16
C GLU A 325 3.93 21.85 -13.23
N THR A 326 3.41 23.07 -13.20
CA THR A 326 4.21 24.30 -13.13
C THR A 326 5.03 24.37 -11.84
N ILE A 327 4.43 24.05 -10.67
CA ILE A 327 5.17 24.06 -9.39
C ILE A 327 6.26 23.00 -9.35
N ASN A 328 6.00 21.80 -9.87
CA ASN A 328 6.99 20.72 -9.96
C ASN A 328 8.22 21.17 -10.78
N GLY A 329 8.04 22.06 -11.76
CA GLY A 329 9.14 22.65 -12.52
C GLY A 329 10.05 23.60 -11.71
N TYR A 330 9.59 24.11 -10.56
CA TYR A 330 10.34 25.06 -9.74
C TYR A 330 11.17 24.42 -8.64
N VAL A 331 11.09 23.10 -8.42
CA VAL A 331 11.84 22.41 -7.37
C VAL A 331 12.48 21.15 -7.93
N THR A 332 13.76 20.94 -7.62
CA THR A 332 14.50 19.76 -8.02
C THR A 332 15.26 19.19 -6.82
N VAL A 333 15.31 17.87 -6.73
CA VAL A 333 16.15 17.16 -5.77
C VAL A 333 17.19 16.35 -6.54
N ASN A 334 18.45 16.62 -6.24
CA ASN A 334 19.57 15.80 -6.67
C ASN A 334 20.19 15.13 -5.45
N PHE A 335 20.75 13.94 -5.66
CA PHE A 335 21.39 13.16 -4.61
C PHE A 335 22.78 12.72 -5.07
N SER A 336 23.75 12.78 -4.15
CA SER A 336 25.10 12.28 -4.34
C SER A 336 25.44 11.33 -3.20
N GLU A 337 25.83 10.10 -3.55
CA GLU A 337 26.25 9.08 -2.58
C GLU A 337 27.52 9.53 -1.84
N ALA A 338 27.62 9.22 -0.54
CA ALA A 338 28.89 9.40 0.16
C ALA A 338 29.90 8.36 -0.34
N ASP A 339 31.09 8.78 -0.77
CA ASP A 339 32.14 7.86 -1.20
C ASP A 339 32.38 6.79 -0.12
N SER A 340 32.33 5.52 -0.53
CA SER A 340 32.69 4.40 0.35
C SER A 340 34.18 4.48 0.67
N GLN A 341 34.50 4.86 1.91
CA GLN A 341 35.84 4.69 2.50
C GLN A 341 35.92 3.37 3.27
#